data_AF-A0A2W6D4T1-F1
#
_entry.id   AF-A0A2W6D4T1-F1
#
_cell.length_a   1.000
_cell.length_b   1.000
_cell.length_c   1.000
_cell.angle_alpha   90.00
_cell.angle_beta   90.00
_cell.angle_gamma   90.00
#
_symmetry.space_group_name_H-M   'P 1'
#
loop_
_entity.id
_entity.type
_entity.pdbx_description
1 polymer ?
#
loop_
_entity_poly.entity_id
_entity_poly.type
_entity_poly.pdbx_seq_one_letter_code
_entity_poly.pdbx_strand_id
1 'polypeptide(L)'
;MAVVVVVLVLLPRARDDQRPPPPQAGVIQLGTPARPNLPPLEQPVRRLDGSTALLSMTSLDRQGGRLVGHVRVQNGFQVTVLDLNEGASGEAYGVRIRVVHLWSMPAPVHDAIDVMVT
;
A
#
# COMPACT_ATOMS: atom_id res chain seq x y z
N MET A 1 35.12 -26.48 -37.40
CA MET A 1 34.88 -26.35 -35.94
C MET A 1 33.69 -25.41 -35.76
N ALA A 2 32.52 -25.91 -35.36
CA ALA A 2 31.34 -25.10 -35.17
C ALA A 2 31.24 -24.74 -33.68
N VAL A 3 31.33 -23.46 -33.35
CA VAL A 3 31.13 -22.95 -31.99
C VAL A 3 29.63 -22.85 -31.75
N VAL A 4 29.09 -23.77 -30.96
CA VAL A 4 27.71 -23.72 -30.50
C VAL A 4 27.64 -22.67 -29.39
N VAL A 5 27.10 -21.50 -29.71
CA VAL A 5 26.80 -20.46 -28.72
C VAL A 5 25.49 -20.82 -28.06
N VAL A 6 25.56 -21.34 -26.83
CA VAL A 6 24.38 -21.56 -25.99
C VAL A 6 23.96 -20.20 -25.41
N VAL A 7 22.97 -19.57 -26.03
CA VAL A 7 22.30 -18.40 -25.44
C VAL A 7 21.37 -18.91 -24.34
N LEU A 8 21.86 -18.90 -23.10
CA LEU A 8 21.00 -19.06 -21.93
C LEU A 8 20.14 -17.80 -21.78
N VAL A 9 18.90 -17.87 -22.25
CA VAL A 9 17.88 -16.86 -21.92
C VAL A 9 17.46 -17.13 -20.47
N LEU A 10 18.10 -16.44 -19.53
CA LEU A 10 17.63 -16.34 -18.15
C LEU A 10 16.32 -15.55 -18.15
N LEU A 11 15.20 -16.27 -18.15
CA LEU A 11 13.88 -15.70 -17.87
C LEU A 11 13.91 -15.12 -16.44
N PRO A 12 13.54 -13.84 -16.23
CA PRO A 12 13.51 -13.27 -14.90
C PRO A 12 12.40 -13.92 -14.06
N ARG A 13 12.67 -14.08 -12.77
CA ARG A 13 11.81 -14.71 -11.75
C ARG A 13 10.50 -13.94 -11.57
N ALA A 14 9.54 -14.16 -12.45
CA ALA A 14 8.29 -13.41 -12.53
C ALA A 14 7.33 -13.52 -11.33
N ARG A 15 7.70 -14.15 -10.19
CA ARG A 15 6.79 -14.31 -9.03
C ARG A 15 7.03 -13.31 -7.90
N ASP A 16 8.28 -12.93 -7.64
CA ASP A 16 8.59 -12.00 -6.54
C ASP A 16 8.27 -10.55 -6.93
N ASP A 17 8.46 -10.17 -8.19
CA ASP A 17 8.18 -8.81 -8.69
C ASP A 17 6.67 -8.50 -8.82
N GLN A 18 5.80 -9.47 -8.54
CA GLN A 18 4.35 -9.28 -8.64
C GLN A 18 3.73 -8.72 -7.36
N ARG A 19 4.45 -8.78 -6.23
CA ARG A 19 3.96 -8.30 -4.94
C ARG A 19 4.91 -7.28 -4.33
N PRO A 20 4.38 -6.35 -3.52
CA PRO A 20 5.24 -5.48 -2.74
C PRO A 20 6.09 -6.33 -1.78
N PRO A 21 7.30 -5.87 -1.44
CA PRO A 21 8.08 -6.52 -0.40
C PRO A 21 7.33 -6.48 0.94
N PRO A 22 7.61 -7.42 1.86
CA PRO A 22 7.01 -7.39 3.19
C PRO A 22 7.39 -6.09 3.92
N PRO A 23 6.48 -5.53 4.74
CA PRO A 23 6.75 -4.29 5.45
C PRO A 23 7.84 -4.46 6.50
N GLN A 24 8.58 -3.39 6.74
CA GLN A 24 9.55 -3.32 7.84
C GLN A 24 8.84 -3.31 9.21
N ALA A 25 9.59 -3.60 10.28
CA ALA A 25 9.04 -3.55 11.64
C ALA A 25 8.47 -2.15 11.97
N GLY A 26 7.25 -2.10 12.49
CA GLY A 26 6.56 -0.85 12.80
C GLY A 26 5.88 -0.17 11.61
N VAL A 27 5.89 -0.80 10.43
CA VAL A 27 5.18 -0.36 9.22
C VAL A 27 3.98 -1.27 8.98
N ILE A 28 2.85 -0.65 8.63
CA ILE A 28 1.63 -1.32 8.23
C ILE A 28 1.55 -1.26 6.71
N GLN A 29 1.44 -2.42 6.05
CA GLN A 29 1.18 -2.49 4.62
C GLN A 29 -0.32 -2.59 4.37
N LEU A 30 -0.91 -1.55 3.76
CA LEU A 30 -2.30 -1.51 3.34
C LEU A 30 -2.37 -1.90 1.87
N GLY A 31 -3.09 -2.97 1.53
CA GLY A 31 -3.21 -3.47 0.16
C GLY A 31 -4.56 -3.16 -0.49
N THR A 32 -4.59 -3.18 -1.82
CA THR A 32 -5.84 -3.16 -2.60
C THR A 32 -6.71 -4.39 -2.27
N PRO A 33 -8.04 -4.27 -2.22
CA PRO A 33 -8.92 -5.43 -2.07
C PRO A 33 -8.65 -6.51 -3.12
N ALA A 34 -8.72 -7.79 -2.72
CA ALA A 34 -8.37 -8.92 -3.57
C ALA A 34 -9.25 -9.07 -4.83
N ARG A 35 -10.41 -8.41 -4.87
CA ARG A 35 -11.31 -8.36 -6.03
C ARG A 35 -12.02 -7.01 -6.10
N PRO A 36 -12.40 -6.55 -7.30
CA PRO A 36 -13.33 -5.45 -7.46
C PRO A 36 -14.62 -5.75 -6.69
N ASN A 37 -15.11 -4.77 -5.91
CA ASN A 37 -16.32 -4.84 -5.09
C ASN A 37 -16.23 -5.64 -3.76
N LEU A 38 -15.06 -6.13 -3.37
CA LEU A 38 -14.87 -6.56 -1.98
C LEU A 38 -14.54 -5.35 -1.09
N PRO A 39 -14.96 -5.37 0.19
CA PRO A 39 -14.50 -4.36 1.14
C PRO A 39 -12.97 -4.38 1.22
N PRO A 40 -12.33 -3.21 1.37
CA PRO A 40 -10.88 -3.13 1.47
C PRO A 40 -10.40 -3.84 2.74
N LEU A 41 -9.14 -4.29 2.74
CA LEU A 41 -8.56 -4.94 3.91
C LEU A 41 -8.36 -3.91 5.02
N GLU A 42 -9.08 -4.10 6.13
CA GLU A 42 -9.04 -3.18 7.26
C GLU A 42 -7.99 -3.61 8.29
N GLN A 43 -7.10 -2.68 8.62
CA GLN A 43 -6.11 -2.81 9.67
C GLN A 43 -6.55 -2.00 10.90
N PRO A 44 -6.76 -2.65 12.07
CA PRO A 44 -7.07 -1.93 13.29
C PRO A 44 -5.84 -1.19 13.83
N VAL A 45 -6.05 0.05 14.27
CA VAL A 45 -5.01 0.85 14.91
C VAL A 45 -5.53 1.50 16.17
N ARG A 46 -4.74 1.42 17.24
CA ARG A 46 -5.05 2.04 18.53
C ARG A 46 -4.75 3.53 18.47
N ARG A 47 -5.69 4.31 19.00
CA ARG A 47 -5.56 5.76 19.19
C ARG A 47 -5.01 6.08 20.58
N LEU A 48 -4.57 7.32 20.77
CA LEU A 48 -4.10 7.82 22.06
C LEU A 48 -5.17 7.81 23.14
N ASP A 49 -6.45 7.94 22.77
CA ASP A 49 -7.59 7.86 23.69
C ASP A 49 -7.97 6.41 24.10
N GLY A 50 -7.20 5.42 23.64
CA GLY A 50 -7.39 4.00 23.92
C GLY A 50 -8.40 3.30 23.03
N SER A 51 -9.16 4.02 22.20
CA SER A 51 -10.11 3.43 21.26
C SER A 51 -9.43 2.99 19.95
N THR A 52 -10.19 2.34 19.06
CA THR A 52 -9.66 1.75 17.82
C THR A 52 -10.26 2.46 16.61
N ALA A 53 -9.39 2.84 15.67
CA ALA A 53 -9.77 3.23 14.32
C ALA A 53 -9.37 2.11 13.34
N LEU A 54 -9.95 2.12 12.15
CA LEU A 54 -9.62 1.18 11.08
C LEU A 54 -8.94 1.95 9.94
N LEU A 55 -7.81 1.42 9.47
CA LEU A 55 -7.11 1.89 8.30
C LEU A 55 -7.31 0.94 7.15
N SER A 56 -7.47 1.48 5.94
CA SER A 56 -7.52 0.68 4.73
C SER A 56 -7.00 1.50 3.56
N MET A 57 -6.54 0.83 2.52
CA MET A 57 -6.25 1.47 1.24
C MET A 57 -7.53 1.50 0.42
N THR A 58 -7.85 2.66 -0.16
CA THR A 58 -8.93 2.77 -1.16
C THR A 58 -8.40 2.50 -2.55
N SER A 59 -7.30 3.16 -2.92
CA SER A 59 -6.68 3.07 -4.22
C SER A 59 -5.27 3.66 -4.20
N LEU A 60 -4.53 3.43 -5.28
CA LEU A 60 -3.30 4.09 -5.63
C LEU A 60 -3.49 4.67 -7.04
N ASP A 61 -3.26 5.95 -7.23
CA ASP A 61 -3.42 6.57 -8.55
C ASP A 61 -2.30 7.59 -8.85
N ARG A 62 -2.34 8.16 -10.06
CA ARG A 62 -1.41 9.23 -10.44
C ARG A 62 -2.15 10.54 -10.62
N GLN A 63 -1.77 11.54 -9.83
CA GLN A 63 -2.26 12.91 -9.95
C GLN A 63 -1.11 13.83 -10.34
N GLY A 64 -1.24 14.50 -11.49
CA GLY A 64 -0.17 15.37 -12.01
C GLY A 64 1.18 14.65 -12.21
N GLY A 65 1.14 13.35 -12.53
CA GLY A 65 2.32 12.51 -12.72
C GLY A 65 2.93 11.92 -11.43
N ARG A 66 2.47 12.36 -10.26
CA ARG A 66 2.91 11.84 -8.95
C ARG A 66 2.01 10.72 -8.48
N LEU A 67 2.59 9.70 -7.86
CA LEU A 67 1.86 8.59 -7.27
C LEU A 67 1.24 9.04 -5.94
N VAL A 68 -0.07 8.86 -5.78
CA VAL A 68 -0.85 9.25 -4.61
C VAL A 68 -1.51 8.00 -4.03
N GLY A 69 -1.34 7.79 -2.73
CA GLY A 69 -2.03 6.76 -1.97
C GLY A 69 -3.26 7.33 -1.28
N HIS A 70 -4.39 6.65 -1.42
CA HIS A 70 -5.66 7.02 -0.78
C HIS A 70 -5.89 6.17 0.46
N VAL A 71 -5.51 6.70 1.63
CA VAL A 71 -5.64 5.99 2.91
C VAL A 71 -6.97 6.36 3.55
N ARG A 72 -7.86 5.37 3.68
CA ARG A 72 -9.15 5.50 4.35
C ARG A 72 -8.99 5.25 5.85
N VAL A 73 -9.38 6.24 6.64
CA VAL A 73 -9.44 6.21 8.10
C VAL A 73 -10.90 6.17 8.53
N GLN A 74 -11.29 5.13 9.26
CA GLN A 74 -12.66 4.95 9.76
C GLN A 74 -12.69 4.93 11.29
N ASN A 75 -13.63 5.68 11.86
CA ASN A 75 -13.95 5.72 13.29
C ASN A 75 -15.46 5.52 13.49
N GLY A 76 -15.88 4.28 13.78
CA GLY A 76 -17.29 3.92 13.79
C GLY A 76 -17.91 4.10 12.40
N PHE A 77 -18.89 5.00 12.30
CA PHE A 77 -19.55 5.36 11.02
C PHE A 77 -18.89 6.54 10.30
N GLN A 78 -17.93 7.21 10.93
CA GLN A 78 -17.22 8.34 10.34
C GLN A 78 -16.05 7.84 9.49
N VAL A 79 -15.89 8.43 8.31
CA VAL A 79 -14.88 8.02 7.32
C VAL A 79 -14.21 9.26 6.74
N THR A 80 -12.88 9.23 6.65
CA THR A 80 -12.08 10.25 5.96
C THR A 80 -11.08 9.54 5.08
N VAL A 81 -10.86 10.06 3.87
CA VAL A 81 -9.79 9.60 2.98
C VAL A 81 -8.69 10.65 2.98
N LEU A 82 -7.46 10.20 3.20
CA LEU A 82 -6.26 11.02 3.16
C LEU A 82 -5.51 10.70 1.87
N ASP A 83 -5.32 11.73 1.04
CA ASP A 83 -4.57 11.63 -0.21
C ASP A 83 -3.12 12.01 0.07
N LEU A 84 -2.25 11.00 0.11
CA LEU A 84 -0.88 11.15 0.59
C LEU A 84 0.12 10.64 -0.45
N ASN A 85 1.07 11.50 -0.79
CA ASN A 85 2.26 11.11 -1.56
C ASN A 85 3.27 10.39 -0.65
N GLU A 86 4.25 9.72 -1.25
CA GLU A 86 5.36 9.15 -0.50
C GLU A 86 6.08 10.20 0.38
N GLY A 87 6.33 9.85 1.64
CA GLY A 87 6.91 10.74 2.64
C GLY A 87 5.94 11.75 3.26
N ALA A 88 4.74 11.93 2.70
CA ALA A 88 3.72 12.82 3.25
C ALA A 88 3.10 12.25 4.53
N SER A 89 2.52 13.14 5.34
CA SER A 89 1.79 12.77 6.55
C SER A 89 0.41 13.43 6.56
N GLY A 90 -0.55 12.75 7.16
CA GLY A 90 -1.90 13.26 7.37
C GLY A 90 -2.44 12.77 8.70
N GLU A 91 -3.51 13.40 9.17
CA GLU A 91 -4.15 13.03 10.44
C GLU A 91 -5.66 13.05 10.28
N ALA A 92 -6.32 12.01 10.79
CA ALA A 92 -7.78 11.95 10.86
C ALA A 92 -8.20 11.20 12.12
N TYR A 93 -9.22 11.71 12.81
CA TYR A 93 -9.79 11.11 14.03
C TYR A 93 -8.76 10.75 15.12
N GLY A 94 -7.69 11.54 15.24
CA GLY A 94 -6.61 11.31 16.21
C GLY A 94 -5.61 10.21 15.81
N VAL A 95 -5.61 9.79 14.54
CA VAL A 95 -4.62 8.85 13.97
C VAL A 95 -3.72 9.63 13.02
N ARG A 96 -2.43 9.74 13.35
CA ARG A 96 -1.43 10.35 12.46
C ARG A 96 -0.76 9.27 11.63
N ILE A 97 -0.77 9.46 10.31
CA ILE A 97 -0.29 8.51 9.33
C ILE A 97 0.83 9.17 8.55
N ARG A 98 1.94 8.46 8.37
CA ARG A 98 3.02 8.84 7.45
C ARG A 98 3.18 7.75 6.40
N VAL A 99 3.13 8.12 5.12
CA VAL A 99 3.42 7.19 4.03
C VAL A 99 4.93 6.98 3.95
N VAL A 100 5.36 5.72 4.06
CA VAL A 100 6.75 5.31 3.94
C VAL A 100 7.07 4.99 2.49
N HIS A 101 6.25 4.17 1.83
CA HIS A 101 6.41 3.78 0.43
C HIS A 101 5.06 3.61 -0.27
N LEU A 102 5.05 3.90 -1.57
CA LEU A 102 3.93 3.62 -2.46
C LEU A 102 4.32 2.57 -3.49
N TRP A 103 3.71 1.39 -3.43
CA TRP A 103 4.01 0.25 -4.29
C TRP A 103 2.98 0.15 -5.41
N SER A 104 3.33 0.64 -6.60
CA SER A 104 2.58 0.40 -7.83
C SER A 104 3.15 -0.83 -8.53
N MET A 105 2.37 -1.92 -8.54
CA MET A 105 2.78 -3.23 -9.02
C MET A 105 2.30 -3.46 -10.46
N PRO A 106 2.91 -4.41 -11.20
CA PRO A 106 2.44 -4.76 -12.54
C PRO A 106 0.97 -5.21 -12.59
N ALA A 107 0.47 -5.80 -11.49
CA ALA A 107 -0.94 -6.15 -11.31
C ALA A 107 -1.54 -5.27 -10.20
N PRO A 108 -2.50 -4.36 -10.48
CA PRO A 108 -3.00 -3.39 -9.50
C PRO A 108 -3.66 -3.98 -8.24
N VAL A 109 -4.09 -5.24 -8.31
CA VAL A 109 -4.59 -6.00 -7.15
C VAL A 109 -3.49 -6.24 -6.08
N HIS A 110 -2.24 -6.02 -6.44
CA HIS A 110 -1.09 -6.10 -5.56
C HIS A 110 -0.54 -4.73 -5.18
N ASP A 111 -1.16 -3.63 -5.62
CA ASP A 111 -0.76 -2.30 -5.17
C ASP A 111 -0.91 -2.21 -3.65
N ALA A 112 0.02 -1.46 -3.04
CA ALA A 112 0.05 -1.30 -1.60
C ALA A 112 0.61 0.06 -1.17
N ILE A 113 0.25 0.46 0.05
CA ILE A 113 0.74 1.64 0.73
C ILE A 113 1.36 1.18 2.05
N ASP A 114 2.64 1.42 2.22
CA ASP A 114 3.33 1.21 3.49
C ASP A 114 3.21 2.47 4.34
N VAL A 115 2.63 2.35 5.53
CA VAL A 115 2.40 3.48 6.44
C VAL A 115 2.97 3.24 7.82
N MET A 116 3.43 4.30 8.46
CA MET A 116 3.66 4.34 9.90
C MET A 116 2.52 5.09 10.57
N VAL A 117 2.13 4.62 11.74
CA VAL A 117 1.13 5.28 12.58
C VAL A 117 1.76 5.68 13.90
N THR A 118 1.47 6.90 14.35
CA THR A 118 1.98 7.49 15.60
C THR A 118 0.87 8.13 16.39
#